data_AF-A0A661T5M0-F1
#
_entry.id   AF-A0A661T5M0-F1
#
_cell.length_a   1.000
_cell.length_b   1.000
_cell.length_c   1.000
_cell.angle_alpha   90.00
_cell.angle_beta   90.00
_cell.angle_gamma   90.00
#
_symmetry.space_group_name_H-M   'P 1'
#
loop_
_entity.id
_entity.type
_entity.pdbx_description
1 polymer ?
#
loop_
_entity_poly.entity_id
_entity_poly.type
_entity_poly.pdbx_seq_one_letter_code
_entity_poly.pdbx_strand_id
1 'polypeptide(L)' 'MDDVKVIFFGPAEHLLVEDEEIAKMAKALAKTEKPFACKFLSDRDKISEKIEALGVEVAYVGSVISGFIKDGYVPMVF' A
#
# COMPACT_ATOMS: atom_id res chain seq x y z
N MET A 1 -19.73 -3.70 -7.51
CA MET A 1 -18.49 -4.13 -6.84
C MET A 1 -18.05 -2.94 -6.04
N ASP A 2 -17.84 -3.08 -4.74
CA ASP A 2 -17.50 -1.95 -3.89
C ASP A 2 -16.11 -1.42 -4.24
N ASP A 3 -15.94 -0.10 -4.24
CA ASP A 3 -14.67 0.56 -4.54
C ASP A 3 -13.79 0.55 -3.29
N VAL A 4 -12.67 -0.19 -3.31
CA VAL A 4 -11.82 -0.44 -2.13
C VAL A 4 -10.37 -0.08 -2.43
N LYS A 5 -9.84 0.89 -1.68
CA LYS A 5 -8.44 1.29 -1.77
C LYS A 5 -7.63 0.64 -0.64
N VAL A 6 -6.61 -0.14 -1.00
CA VAL A 6 -5.71 -0.79 -0.03
C VAL A 6 -4.45 0.03 0.15
N ILE A 7 -4.09 0.27 1.41
CA ILE A 7 -2.92 1.06 1.79
C ILE A 7 -2.13 0.27 2.82
N PHE A 8 -0.91 -0.14 2.45
CA PHE A 8 0.06 -0.71 3.37
C PHE A 8 0.77 0.43 4.12
N PHE A 9 0.79 0.36 5.45
CA PHE A 9 1.34 1.43 6.27
C PHE A 9 1.98 0.85 7.53
N GLY A 10 3.16 1.36 7.90
CA GLY A 10 3.84 0.90 9.12
C GLY A 10 4.46 -0.48 8.95
N PRO A 11 4.44 -1.34 10.00
CA PRO A 11 5.03 -2.68 9.95
C PRO A 11 4.52 -3.56 8.81
N ALA A 12 3.30 -3.30 8.29
CA ALA A 12 2.75 -4.03 7.16
C ALA A 12 3.58 -3.89 5.87
N GLU A 13 4.37 -2.81 5.71
CA GLU A 13 5.26 -2.63 4.55
C GLU A 13 6.41 -3.62 4.56
N HIS A 14 6.86 -4.08 5.73
CA HIS A 14 7.90 -5.11 5.84
C HIS A 14 7.40 -6.46 5.36
N LEU A 15 6.13 -6.79 5.64
CA LEU A 15 5.53 -8.04 5.18
C LEU A 15 5.52 -8.16 3.65
N LEU A 16 5.41 -7.03 2.92
CA LEU A 16 5.49 -7.02 1.46
C LEU A 16 6.85 -7.52 0.94
N VAL A 17 7.92 -7.40 1.72
CA VAL A 17 9.29 -7.74 1.30
C VAL A 17 9.89 -8.94 2.04
N GLU A 18 9.32 -9.31 3.18
CA GLU A 18 9.80 -10.40 4.05
C GLU A 18 8.94 -11.67 3.92
N ASP A 19 7.66 -11.55 3.53
CA ASP A 19 6.73 -12.68 3.42
C ASP A 19 6.31 -12.92 1.96
N GLU A 20 6.63 -14.11 1.43
CA GLU A 20 6.36 -14.47 0.04
C GLU A 20 4.86 -14.58 -0.28
N GLU A 21 4.04 -15.01 0.67
CA GLU A 21 2.60 -15.14 0.49
C GLU A 21 1.96 -13.76 0.38
N ILE A 22 2.33 -12.86 1.29
CA ILE A 22 1.87 -11.47 1.27
C ILE A 22 2.34 -10.75 0.01
N ALA A 23 3.60 -10.92 -0.40
CA ALA A 23 4.12 -10.35 -1.64
C ALA A 23 3.35 -10.84 -2.88
N LYS A 24 2.97 -12.12 -2.90
CA LYS A 24 2.16 -12.70 -3.99
C LYS A 24 0.74 -12.14 -4.01
N MET A 25 0.12 -11.97 -2.84
CA MET A 25 -1.20 -11.35 -2.72
C MET A 25 -1.16 -9.89 -3.18
N ALA A 26 -0.16 -9.11 -2.76
CA ALA A 26 0.01 -7.72 -3.19
C ALA A 26 0.19 -7.61 -4.71
N LYS A 27 0.99 -8.48 -5.34
CA LYS A 27 1.12 -8.56 -6.80
C LYS A 27 -0.18 -8.91 -7.51
N ALA A 28 -1.00 -9.78 -6.92
CA ALA A 28 -2.31 -10.14 -7.48
C ALA A 28 -3.28 -8.95 -7.41
N LEU A 29 -3.30 -8.27 -6.26
CA LEU A 29 -4.10 -7.07 -6.05
C LEU A 29 -3.72 -5.96 -7.02
N ALA A 30 -2.41 -5.70 -7.20
CA ALA A 30 -1.89 -4.68 -8.10
C ALA A 30 -2.30 -4.86 -9.58
N LYS A 31 -2.74 -6.06 -9.99
CA LYS A 31 -3.27 -6.32 -11.34
C LYS A 31 -4.71 -5.85 -11.53
N THR A 32 -5.49 -5.74 -10.45
CA THR A 32 -6.87 -5.28 -10.48
C THR A 32 -6.99 -3.83 -10.07
N GLU A 33 -6.28 -3.44 -9.02
CA GLU A 33 -6.28 -2.08 -8.49
C GLU A 33 -4.96 -1.82 -7.79
N LYS A 34 -4.40 -0.62 -7.98
CA LYS A 34 -3.06 -0.30 -7.51
C LYS A 34 -3.10 0.05 -6.01
N PRO A 35 -2.55 -0.79 -5.11
CA PRO A 35 -2.46 -0.47 -3.70
C PRO A 35 -1.37 0.58 -3.45
N PHE A 36 -1.40 1.21 -2.27
CA PHE A 36 -0.41 2.21 -1.86
C PHE A 36 0.48 1.72 -0.72
N ALA A 37 1.70 2.26 -0.61
CA ALA A 37 2.61 2.12 0.53
C ALA A 37 3.23 3.48 0.90
N CYS A 38 3.59 3.69 2.17
CA CYS A 38 4.15 4.96 2.61
C CYS A 38 5.57 5.17 2.10
N LYS A 39 5.78 6.23 1.32
CA LYS A 39 7.10 6.65 0.88
C LYS A 39 8.05 6.95 2.03
N PHE A 40 7.59 7.66 3.07
CA PHE A 40 8.46 8.04 4.17
C PHE A 40 9.03 6.83 4.92
N LEU A 41 8.18 5.82 5.19
CA LEU A 41 8.58 4.62 5.92
C LEU A 41 9.44 3.71 5.03
N SER A 42 8.96 3.39 3.83
CA SER A 42 9.72 2.57 2.88
C SER A 42 11.07 3.17 2.49
N ASP A 43 11.19 4.50 2.34
CA ASP A 43 12.48 5.14 2.06
C ASP A 43 13.42 5.05 3.28
N ARG A 44 12.90 5.29 4.50
CA ARG A 44 13.65 5.15 5.75
C ARG A 44 14.21 3.74 5.92
N ASP A 45 13.40 2.74 5.58
CA ASP A 45 13.72 1.32 5.76
C ASP A 45 14.41 0.72 4.51
N LYS A 46 14.59 1.52 3.45
CA LYS A 46 15.25 1.16 2.18
C LYS A 46 14.58 0.00 1.45
N ILE A 47 13.25 -0.03 1.46
CA ILE A 47 12.42 -1.07 0.84
C ILE A 47 11.53 -0.54 -0.30
N SER A 48 11.54 0.76 -0.60
CA SER A 48 10.69 1.39 -1.63
C SER A 48 10.77 0.69 -2.98
N GLU A 49 11.97 0.49 -3.53
CA GLU A 49 12.15 -0.15 -4.85
C GLU A 49 11.61 -1.59 -4.87
N LYS A 50 11.76 -2.33 -3.76
CA LYS A 50 11.24 -3.69 -3.64
C LYS A 50 9.72 -3.70 -3.64
N ILE A 51 9.09 -2.75 -2.94
CA ILE A 51 7.64 -2.57 -2.91
C ILE A 51 7.10 -2.17 -4.29
N GLU A 52 7.76 -1.22 -4.97
CA GLU A 52 7.40 -0.78 -6.32
C GLU A 52 7.47 -1.94 -7.34
N ALA A 53 8.45 -2.83 -7.21
CA ALA A 53 8.58 -4.02 -8.05
C ALA A 53 7.41 -5.02 -7.90
N LEU A 54 6.57 -4.88 -6.86
CA LEU A 54 5.33 -5.65 -6.70
C LEU A 54 4.14 -5.03 -7.45
N GLY A 55 4.30 -3.83 -8.02
CA GLY A 55 3.22 -3.04 -8.62
C GLY A 55 2.47 -2.16 -7.62
N VAL A 56 2.95 -2.06 -6.38
CA VAL A 56 2.40 -1.19 -5.33
C VAL A 56 2.89 0.25 -5.57
N GLU A 57 2.02 1.24 -5.38
CA GLU A 57 2.38 2.65 -5.48
C GLU A 57 3.01 3.17 -4.20
N VAL A 58 4.26 3.61 -4.26
CA VAL A 58 4.94 4.23 -3.12
C VAL A 58 4.69 5.74 -3.14
N ALA A 59 3.93 6.24 -2.18
CA ALA A 59 3.52 7.65 -2.12
C ALA A 59 3.45 8.18 -0.68
N TYR A 60 3.38 9.50 -0.50
CA TYR A 60 3.07 10.08 0.80
C TYR A 60 1.60 9.85 1.16
N VAL A 61 1.31 8.69 1.77
CA VAL A 61 -0.08 8.22 1.95
C VAL A 61 -0.97 9.10 2.83
N GLY A 62 -0.42 10.01 3.64
CA GLY A 62 -1.23 10.92 4.45
C GLY A 62 -2.16 11.82 3.61
N SER A 63 -1.65 12.37 2.50
CA SER A 63 -2.49 13.15 1.57
C SER A 63 -3.46 12.26 0.79
N VAL A 64 -3.06 11.03 0.46
CA VAL A 64 -3.89 10.03 -0.23
C VAL A 64 -5.08 9.61 0.64
N ILE A 65 -4.83 9.20 1.89
CA ILE A 65 -5.86 8.80 2.86
C ILE A 65 -6.83 9.96 3.10
N SER A 66 -6.32 11.16 3.37
CA SER A 66 -7.18 12.33 3.60
C SER A 66 -7.99 12.73 2.36
N GLY A 67 -7.46 12.50 1.15
CA GLY A 67 -8.19 12.63 -0.11
C GLY A 67 -9.38 11.67 -0.17
N PHE A 68 -9.13 10.36 0.03
CA PHE A 68 -10.21 9.36 0.01
C PHE A 68 -11.29 9.62 1.08
N ILE A 69 -10.91 10.04 2.29
CA ILE A 69 -11.88 10.40 3.32
C ILE A 69 -12.77 11.56 2.86
N LYS A 70 -12.21 12.58 2.18
CA LYS A 70 -12.99 13.70 1.62
C LYS A 70 -13.92 13.25 0.49
N ASP A 71 -13.51 12.25 -0.27
CA ASP A 71 -14.29 11.65 -1.35
C ASP A 71 -15.38 10.68 -0.84
N GLY A 72 -15.51 10.53 0.48
CA GLY A 72 -16.58 9.76 1.12
C GLY A 72 -16.22 8.32 1.48
N TYR A 73 -14.94 7.93 1.34
CA TYR A 73 -14.48 6.61 1.77
C TYR A 73 -14.45 6.51 3.30
N VAL A 74 -14.79 5.32 3.81
CA VAL A 74 -14.72 5.01 5.23
C VAL A 74 -13.43 4.21 5.51
N PRO A 75 -12.52 4.72 6.34
CA PRO A 75 -11.31 3.98 6.71
C PRO A 75 -11.64 2.72 7.49
N MET A 76 -11.03 1.59 7.09
CA MET A 76 -10.96 0.37 7.88
C MET A 76 -9.50 0.17 8.28
N VAL A 77 -9.23 0.05 9.58
CA VAL A 77 -7.87 -0.05 10.14
C VAL A 77 -7.75 -1.39 10.88
N PHE A 78 -6.64 -2.09 10.64
CA PHE A 78 -6.35 -3.43 11.15
C PHE A 78 -4.98 -3.47 11.83
#